data_AF-A0A8H7J0I8-F1
#
_entry.id   AF-A0A8H7J0I8-F1
#
_cell.length_a   1.000
_cell.length_b   1.000
_cell.length_c   1.000
_cell.angle_alpha   90.00
_cell.angle_beta   90.00
_cell.angle_gamma   90.00
#
_symmetry.space_group_name_H-M   'P 1'
#
loop_
_entity.id
_entity.type
_entity.pdbx_description
1 polymer ?
#
loop_
_entity_poly.entity_id
_entity_poly.type
_entity_poly.pdbx_seq_one_letter_code
_entity_poly.pdbx_strand_id
1 'polypeptide(L)'
;MDVSRRLACHGAVNKAQTGGWLHVARQFELRSTAPKPKQAAASASGADGAAHNDNVGQAAGIWDGDAPGTPSRRGRRAACSVQLYYGNALVQAEDQTNKPTYSTRAARPSIRVICPPLPLYSPTPLGAPNSQPMATQQHDGGVPFAVTARPQKLQLLELPSAVAALLDAPNSNSPRLSIKSSAALPGRPAYAVLCTPNETFHLRQVQTSNSLFVTQPRSLDSHGNDIPIPATCAIASCPATLELLPSDASAVALLHEVLPVYDIVAGHVDATGNGKSKAFVFENLPLSDAQCHAGWDELMAFELHQDTYRPSVNALSQVWTSINAAALAEGVKLDSQFLTEDVATAASEDGHPSSFVKAVLTHLSDNEQDADGPWSCLDRARTVAFVGKTLLQAKQGSSDFLIADFTDEWEDRLPEAWRKDAKLSAIEGSYEFPSDTTIRARSKDVAVANVQDASVATKPSARKWHEKLAKTRKK
;
A
#
# COMPACT_ATOMS: atom_id res chain seq x y z
N MET A 1 -43.35 -33.94 -19.33
CA MET A 1 -43.21 -35.34 -19.79
C MET A 1 -41.73 -35.57 -20.03
N ASP A 2 -41.03 -36.51 -19.43
CA ASP A 2 -41.28 -37.42 -18.32
C ASP A 2 -39.87 -37.95 -17.96
N VAL A 3 -39.43 -37.77 -16.71
CA VAL A 3 -39.27 -38.84 -15.71
C VAL A 3 -38.01 -39.70 -15.87
N SER A 4 -37.09 -39.41 -14.94
CA SER A 4 -36.40 -40.32 -14.01
C SER A 4 -35.98 -41.73 -14.45
N ARG A 5 -34.72 -42.06 -14.14
CA ARG A 5 -34.39 -43.38 -13.56
C ARG A 5 -33.44 -43.25 -12.37
N ARG A 6 -33.90 -43.78 -11.24
CA ARG A 6 -33.14 -44.14 -10.03
C ARG A 6 -32.43 -45.47 -10.27
N LEU A 7 -31.30 -45.66 -9.60
CA LEU A 7 -30.86 -46.97 -9.11
C LEU A 7 -30.09 -46.77 -7.81
N ALA A 8 -30.53 -47.49 -6.78
CA ALA A 8 -29.96 -47.54 -5.45
C ALA A 8 -29.17 -48.85 -5.30
N CYS A 9 -28.04 -48.81 -4.59
CA CYS A 9 -27.42 -50.01 -4.00
C CYS A 9 -26.94 -49.67 -2.59
N HIS A 10 -27.37 -50.49 -1.63
CA HIS A 10 -26.95 -50.50 -0.22
C HIS A 10 -25.57 -51.15 -0.06
N GLY A 11 -24.78 -50.65 0.89
CA GLY A 11 -23.59 -51.32 1.41
C GLY A 11 -23.14 -50.63 2.70
N ALA A 12 -23.36 -51.29 3.84
CA ALA A 12 -22.97 -50.81 5.15
C ALA A 12 -21.58 -51.35 5.53
N VAL A 13 -20.67 -50.46 5.96
CA VAL A 13 -19.43 -50.85 6.67
C VAL A 13 -19.10 -49.76 7.70
N ASN A 14 -19.01 -50.16 8.97
CA ASN A 14 -18.62 -49.34 10.11
C ASN A 14 -17.12 -48.99 10.07
N LYS A 15 -16.74 -47.74 10.38
CA LYS A 15 -15.38 -47.40 10.83
C LYS A 15 -15.36 -46.23 11.81
N ALA A 16 -14.45 -46.36 12.78
CA ALA A 16 -14.23 -45.51 13.94
C ALA A 16 -13.56 -44.16 13.58
N GLN A 17 -13.90 -43.13 14.35
CA GLN A 17 -13.39 -41.76 14.25
C GLN A 17 -12.14 -41.55 15.11
N THR A 18 -11.08 -40.97 14.51
CA THR A 18 -10.05 -40.20 15.22
C THR A 18 -9.73 -38.97 14.36
N GLY A 19 -10.21 -37.79 14.78
CA GLY A 19 -9.97 -36.52 14.10
C GLY A 19 -8.88 -35.70 14.80
N GLY A 20 -7.81 -35.39 14.08
CA GLY A 20 -6.79 -34.41 14.47
C GLY A 20 -6.76 -33.25 13.47
N TRP A 21 -6.62 -32.02 13.95
CA TRP A 21 -6.50 -30.81 13.11
C TRP A 21 -5.03 -30.60 12.72
N LEU A 22 -4.77 -30.39 11.42
CA LEU A 22 -3.44 -30.10 10.88
C LEU A 22 -3.34 -28.60 10.57
N HIS A 23 -2.43 -27.89 11.23
CA HIS A 23 -2.02 -26.55 10.81
C HIS A 23 -0.69 -26.63 10.06
N VAL A 24 -0.68 -26.17 8.81
CA VAL A 24 0.52 -26.13 7.96
C VAL A 24 1.27 -24.83 8.24
N ALA A 25 2.46 -24.93 8.84
CA ALA A 25 3.40 -23.82 8.93
C ALA A 25 4.28 -23.79 7.67
N ARG A 26 4.37 -22.64 7.00
CA ARG A 26 5.26 -22.44 5.84
C ARG A 26 6.38 -21.47 6.19
N GLN A 27 7.58 -21.77 5.71
CA GLN A 27 8.76 -20.95 5.91
C GLN A 27 8.95 -20.01 4.72
N PHE A 28 9.12 -18.73 5.01
CA PHE A 28 9.40 -17.69 4.02
C PHE A 28 10.85 -17.21 4.18
N GLU A 29 11.60 -17.13 3.08
CA GLU A 29 12.97 -16.60 3.08
C GLU A 29 12.96 -15.16 2.52
N LEU A 30 13.25 -14.18 3.38
CA LEU A 30 13.39 -12.76 3.01
C LEU A 30 14.82 -12.53 2.51
N ARG A 31 15.01 -12.30 1.20
CA ARG A 31 16.33 -11.91 0.65
C ARG A 31 16.37 -10.40 0.37
N SER A 32 17.39 -9.74 0.91
CA SER A 32 17.71 -8.33 0.65
C SER A 32 18.74 -8.24 -0.47
N THR A 33 18.39 -7.57 -1.57
CA THR A 33 19.33 -7.25 -2.66
C THR A 33 19.65 -5.76 -2.64
N ALA A 34 20.75 -5.39 -1.97
CA ALA A 34 21.31 -4.05 -2.12
C ALA A 34 22.18 -3.99 -3.40
N PRO A 35 22.04 -2.96 -4.25
CA PRO A 35 22.90 -2.81 -5.41
C PRO A 35 24.35 -2.50 -4.99
N LYS A 36 25.32 -3.26 -5.51
CA LYS A 36 26.76 -2.96 -5.34
C LYS A 36 27.11 -1.66 -6.08
N PRO A 37 27.88 -0.74 -5.48
CA PRO A 37 28.32 0.47 -6.16
C PRO A 37 29.31 0.11 -7.28
N LYS A 38 28.98 0.46 -8.52
CA LYS A 38 29.92 0.44 -9.65
C LYS A 38 30.96 1.55 -9.43
N GLN A 39 32.24 1.18 -9.36
CA GLN A 39 33.36 2.13 -9.47
C GLN A 39 33.41 2.64 -10.92
N ALA A 40 33.31 3.95 -11.09
CA ALA A 40 33.55 4.61 -12.37
C ALA A 40 35.06 4.76 -12.58
N ALA A 41 35.59 4.13 -13.62
CA ALA A 41 36.94 4.36 -14.11
C ALA A 41 36.92 5.62 -14.99
N ALA A 42 37.74 6.61 -14.64
CA ALA A 42 37.98 7.79 -15.46
C ALA A 42 39.08 7.47 -16.49
N SER A 43 38.74 7.52 -17.77
CA SER A 43 39.68 7.52 -18.89
C SER A 43 39.85 8.95 -19.39
N ALA A 44 41.05 9.48 -19.24
CA ALA A 44 41.47 10.75 -19.84
C ALA A 44 41.86 10.52 -21.30
N SER A 45 41.29 11.32 -22.22
CA SER A 45 41.77 11.49 -23.59
C SER A 45 42.16 12.94 -23.78
N GLY A 46 43.44 13.18 -24.07
CA GLY A 46 43.95 14.48 -24.48
C GLY A 46 43.57 14.82 -25.91
N ALA A 47 43.49 16.12 -26.19
CA ALA A 47 43.60 16.68 -27.52
C ALA A 47 44.22 18.08 -27.40
N ASP A 48 45.44 18.20 -27.89
CA ASP A 48 46.11 19.44 -28.24
C ASP A 48 45.40 20.09 -29.45
N GLY A 49 45.38 21.42 -29.53
CA GLY A 49 44.92 22.07 -30.74
C GLY A 49 44.70 23.59 -30.68
N ALA A 50 45.82 24.32 -30.76
CA ALA A 50 46.01 25.58 -31.48
C ALA A 50 45.27 26.87 -31.05
N ALA A 51 46.12 27.87 -30.81
CA ALA A 51 45.85 29.30 -30.67
C ALA A 51 45.27 29.94 -31.94
N HIS A 52 44.54 31.06 -31.81
CA HIS A 52 45.03 32.41 -32.15
C HIS A 52 43.97 33.50 -31.90
N ASN A 53 44.45 34.62 -31.37
CA ASN A 53 44.09 36.02 -31.57
C ASN A 53 42.87 36.71 -30.92
N ASP A 54 43.27 37.73 -30.15
CA ASP A 54 42.94 39.15 -30.29
C ASP A 54 41.68 39.73 -29.62
N ASN A 55 41.96 40.31 -28.45
CA ASN A 55 42.05 41.77 -28.24
C ASN A 55 40.80 42.53 -27.74
N VAL A 56 41.13 43.47 -26.85
CA VAL A 56 40.41 44.67 -26.40
C VAL A 56 39.22 44.52 -25.44
N GLY A 57 39.33 45.19 -24.28
CA GLY A 57 38.16 45.83 -23.67
C GLY A 57 38.13 45.88 -22.14
N GLN A 58 38.64 46.98 -21.58
CA GLN A 58 38.50 47.42 -20.20
C GLN A 58 37.06 47.30 -19.64
N ALA A 59 36.92 46.91 -18.37
CA ALA A 59 36.16 47.69 -17.38
C ALA A 59 36.34 47.11 -15.96
N ALA A 60 36.61 48.01 -15.02
CA ALA A 60 36.77 47.75 -13.60
C ALA A 60 35.43 47.39 -12.92
N GLY A 61 35.50 46.65 -11.81
CA GLY A 61 34.35 46.37 -10.96
C GLY A 61 34.68 45.45 -9.79
N ILE A 62 35.46 45.97 -8.85
CA ILE A 62 35.71 45.40 -7.51
C ILE A 62 34.39 45.36 -6.74
N TRP A 63 33.89 44.18 -6.35
CA TRP A 63 33.07 43.97 -5.14
C TRP A 63 33.39 42.60 -4.56
N ASP A 64 34.11 42.62 -3.45
CA ASP A 64 34.27 41.50 -2.51
C ASP A 64 32.93 41.18 -1.84
N GLY A 65 32.68 39.89 -1.60
CA GLY A 65 31.48 39.41 -0.94
C GLY A 65 31.58 37.93 -0.59
N ASP A 66 32.48 37.61 0.33
CA ASP A 66 32.58 36.32 1.00
C ASP A 66 31.26 35.95 1.73
N ALA A 67 30.74 34.75 1.47
CA ALA A 67 29.89 34.04 2.42
C ALA A 67 29.99 32.51 2.25
N PRO A 68 29.98 31.74 3.36
CA PRO A 68 30.54 30.39 3.41
C PRO A 68 29.54 29.28 3.04
N GLY A 69 30.06 28.27 2.36
CA GLY A 69 29.35 27.04 2.03
C GLY A 69 28.98 26.20 3.27
N THR A 70 27.76 25.67 3.26
CA THR A 70 27.31 24.61 4.16
C THR A 70 27.19 23.29 3.40
N PRO A 71 27.64 22.15 3.98
CA PRO A 71 27.63 20.87 3.28
C PRO A 71 26.25 20.20 3.38
N SER A 72 25.64 19.97 2.22
CA SER A 72 24.43 19.15 2.09
C SER A 72 24.72 17.68 2.43
N ARG A 73 24.22 17.23 3.60
CA ARG A 73 24.17 15.81 3.97
C ARG A 73 23.11 15.10 3.12
N ARG A 74 23.54 14.48 2.01
CA ARG A 74 22.72 13.47 1.31
C ARG A 74 22.58 12.22 2.17
N GLY A 75 21.46 12.08 2.85
CA GLY A 75 21.03 10.81 3.43
C GLY A 75 20.71 9.83 2.30
N ARG A 76 21.57 8.83 2.11
CA ARG A 76 21.28 7.70 1.21
C ARG A 76 20.17 6.87 1.84
N ARG A 77 19.01 6.81 1.19
CA ARG A 77 17.92 5.90 1.53
C ARG A 77 18.05 4.65 0.67
N ALA A 78 18.05 3.48 1.30
CA ALA A 78 18.02 2.20 0.61
C ALA A 78 16.56 1.73 0.51
N ALA A 79 16.04 1.62 -0.71
CA ALA A 79 14.82 0.86 -0.96
C ALA A 79 15.18 -0.63 -0.88
N CYS A 80 14.49 -1.39 -0.03
CA CYS A 80 14.62 -2.84 0.05
C CYS A 80 13.39 -3.47 -0.61
N SER A 81 13.53 -3.92 -1.84
CA SER A 81 12.56 -4.81 -2.47
C SER A 81 12.84 -6.23 -1.97
N VAL A 82 11.85 -6.88 -1.36
CA VAL A 82 11.97 -8.28 -0.94
C VAL A 82 11.24 -9.16 -1.96
N GLN A 83 11.93 -10.18 -2.47
CA GLN A 83 11.37 -11.24 -3.28
C GLN A 83 11.30 -12.51 -2.43
N LEU A 84 10.10 -13.08 -2.31
CA LEU A 84 9.87 -14.37 -1.65
C LEU A 84 9.96 -15.48 -2.70
N TYR A 85 10.87 -16.43 -2.51
CA TYR A 85 11.01 -17.62 -3.35
C TYR A 85 10.50 -18.86 -2.61
N TYR A 86 9.75 -19.71 -3.31
CA TYR A 86 9.20 -20.96 -2.80
C TYR A 86 10.10 -22.15 -3.16
N GLY A 87 10.43 -22.98 -2.17
CA GLY A 87 11.01 -24.31 -2.36
C GLY A 87 9.95 -25.38 -2.07
N ASN A 88 9.66 -26.24 -3.05
CA ASN A 88 8.69 -27.33 -2.88
C ASN A 88 9.33 -28.54 -2.19
N ALA A 89 8.67 -29.08 -1.17
CA ALA A 89 8.81 -30.48 -0.77
C ALA A 89 7.71 -31.29 -1.47
N LEU A 90 8.12 -32.38 -2.12
CA LEU A 90 7.28 -33.32 -2.85
C LEU A 90 6.32 -34.02 -1.87
N VAL A 91 5.00 -33.91 -2.08
CA VAL A 91 3.99 -34.71 -1.39
C VAL A 91 3.10 -35.35 -2.45
N GLN A 92 3.05 -36.68 -2.46
CA GLN A 92 2.14 -37.47 -3.29
C GLN A 92 0.70 -37.20 -2.85
N ALA A 93 -0.14 -36.86 -3.81
CA ALA A 93 -1.56 -36.62 -3.62
C ALA A 93 -2.35 -37.94 -3.75
N GLU A 94 -3.13 -38.28 -2.73
CA GLU A 94 -4.31 -39.14 -2.87
C GLU A 94 -5.55 -38.24 -2.73
N ASP A 95 -6.39 -38.32 -3.76
CA ASP A 95 -7.57 -37.50 -4.00
C ASP A 95 -8.80 -38.12 -3.32
N GLN A 96 -9.43 -37.42 -2.37
CA GLN A 96 -10.83 -37.68 -2.00
C GLN A 96 -11.56 -36.39 -1.64
N THR A 97 -12.52 -36.06 -2.48
CA THR A 97 -13.49 -34.97 -2.33
C THR A 97 -14.70 -35.45 -1.52
N ASN A 98 -15.05 -34.76 -0.43
CA ASN A 98 -16.44 -34.61 -0.02
C ASN A 98 -16.67 -33.49 1.00
N LYS A 99 -17.69 -32.66 0.76
CA LYS A 99 -18.14 -31.56 1.62
C LYS A 99 -19.09 -32.07 2.72
N PRO A 100 -19.12 -31.42 3.89
CA PRO A 100 -20.35 -31.36 4.67
C PRO A 100 -20.76 -29.93 5.07
N THR A 101 -22.05 -29.77 5.31
CA THR A 101 -22.70 -28.51 5.69
C THR A 101 -23.25 -28.58 7.12
N TYR A 102 -23.09 -27.46 7.84
CA TYR A 102 -23.87 -26.88 8.96
C TYR A 102 -23.63 -27.22 10.45
N SER A 103 -23.55 -26.10 11.19
CA SER A 103 -24.22 -25.73 12.46
C SER A 103 -23.63 -26.17 13.82
N THR A 104 -23.02 -25.15 14.46
CA THR A 104 -23.00 -24.75 15.88
C THR A 104 -23.37 -25.75 17.00
N ARG A 105 -22.36 -26.12 17.80
CA ARG A 105 -22.34 -25.93 19.28
C ARG A 105 -20.91 -26.15 19.81
N ALA A 106 -20.24 -25.08 20.24
CA ALA A 106 -18.88 -25.15 20.77
C ALA A 106 -18.88 -25.45 22.28
N ALA A 107 -18.41 -26.63 22.68
CA ALA A 107 -17.90 -26.89 24.02
C ALA A 107 -16.37 -26.98 23.94
N ARG A 108 -15.66 -26.16 24.71
CA ARG A 108 -14.18 -26.13 24.74
C ARG A 108 -13.65 -27.25 25.64
N PRO A 109 -12.79 -28.16 25.17
CA PRO A 109 -11.96 -28.94 26.07
C PRO A 109 -10.71 -28.13 26.44
N SER A 110 -10.53 -27.91 27.74
CA SER A 110 -9.30 -27.35 28.32
C SER A 110 -8.38 -28.51 28.69
N ILE A 111 -7.25 -28.64 28.00
CA ILE A 111 -6.18 -29.57 28.39
C ILE A 111 -5.24 -28.79 29.30
N ARG A 112 -5.25 -29.12 30.60
CA ARG A 112 -4.23 -28.66 31.57
C ARG A 112 -3.11 -29.69 31.63
N VAL A 113 -1.90 -29.29 31.28
CA VAL A 113 -0.69 -30.04 31.63
C VAL A 113 -0.27 -29.60 33.03
N ILE A 114 -0.33 -30.51 33.99
CA ILE A 114 0.11 -30.30 35.37
C ILE A 114 1.56 -30.79 35.47
N CYS A 115 2.51 -29.89 35.68
CA CYS A 115 3.89 -30.28 36.04
C CYS A 115 3.97 -30.50 37.56
N PRO A 116 4.51 -31.62 38.05
CA PRO A 116 4.83 -31.79 39.47
C PRO A 116 6.09 -30.99 39.85
N PRO A 117 6.22 -30.58 41.13
CA PRO A 117 7.35 -29.78 41.59
C PRO A 117 8.61 -30.66 41.74
N LEU A 118 9.76 -30.12 41.31
CA LEU A 118 11.08 -30.74 41.46
C LEU A 118 11.55 -30.68 42.92
N PRO A 119 12.20 -31.73 43.45
CA PRO A 119 12.86 -31.67 44.75
C PRO A 119 14.19 -30.91 44.66
N LEU A 120 14.42 -30.06 45.66
CA LEU A 120 15.70 -29.39 45.93
C LEU A 120 16.73 -30.41 46.41
N TYR A 121 17.82 -30.58 45.68
CA TYR A 121 19.02 -31.27 46.14
C TYR A 121 20.20 -30.29 46.24
N SER A 122 20.84 -30.28 47.40
CA SER A 122 22.07 -29.55 47.74
C SER A 122 23.32 -30.28 47.20
N PRO A 123 24.45 -29.57 47.01
CA PRO A 123 25.62 -30.12 46.33
C PRO A 123 26.61 -30.77 47.30
N THR A 124 27.29 -31.82 46.85
CA THR A 124 28.55 -32.29 47.45
C THR A 124 29.55 -32.60 46.34
N PRO A 125 30.84 -32.21 46.45
CA PRO A 125 31.77 -32.23 45.33
C PRO A 125 32.75 -33.42 45.35
N LEU A 126 33.14 -33.86 44.15
CA LEU A 126 34.47 -34.29 43.66
C LEU A 126 34.42 -35.53 42.76
N GLY A 127 35.07 -35.43 41.60
CA GLY A 127 35.54 -36.57 40.79
C GLY A 127 35.02 -36.60 39.36
N ALA A 128 35.76 -35.97 38.43
CA ALA A 128 35.69 -36.27 36.99
C ALA A 128 36.41 -37.61 36.71
N PRO A 129 36.24 -38.32 35.57
CA PRO A 129 35.75 -37.82 34.27
C PRO A 129 34.77 -38.76 33.50
N ASN A 130 34.26 -38.24 32.38
CA ASN A 130 33.55 -38.96 31.31
C ASN A 130 32.15 -39.52 31.65
N SER A 131 31.18 -38.63 31.78
CA SER A 131 29.75 -38.98 31.71
C SER A 131 29.17 -38.55 30.37
N GLN A 132 28.83 -39.54 29.55
CA GLN A 132 27.82 -39.44 28.51
C GLN A 132 26.56 -38.74 29.06
N PRO A 133 25.82 -37.95 28.27
CA PRO A 133 24.50 -37.52 28.68
C PRO A 133 23.64 -38.77 28.89
N MET A 134 23.36 -39.11 30.16
CA MET A 134 22.38 -40.14 30.49
C MET A 134 21.01 -39.67 30.00
N ALA A 135 20.63 -40.17 28.82
CA ALA A 135 19.26 -40.23 28.41
C ALA A 135 18.56 -41.21 29.37
N THR A 136 17.75 -40.68 30.30
CA THR A 136 16.74 -41.47 30.99
C THR A 136 15.70 -41.91 29.96
N GLN A 137 15.97 -43.00 29.25
CA GLN A 137 14.95 -43.74 28.51
C GLN A 137 14.41 -44.82 29.44
N GLN A 138 13.24 -44.54 30.03
CA GLN A 138 12.30 -45.59 30.41
C GLN A 138 11.02 -45.35 29.61
N HIS A 139 10.63 -46.39 28.89
CA HIS A 139 9.52 -46.47 27.95
C HIS A 139 8.23 -45.84 28.46
N ASP A 140 7.78 -44.77 27.80
CA ASP A 140 6.38 -44.34 27.84
C ASP A 140 6.03 -43.54 26.57
N GLY A 141 5.98 -44.21 25.40
CA GLY A 141 5.33 -43.74 24.16
C GLY A 141 5.64 -42.35 23.56
N GLY A 142 6.55 -41.57 24.15
CA GLY A 142 6.76 -40.17 23.82
C GLY A 142 7.66 -39.97 22.60
N VAL A 143 7.32 -39.01 21.75
CA VAL A 143 8.18 -38.54 20.66
C VAL A 143 9.29 -37.67 21.27
N PRO A 144 10.59 -37.98 21.06
CA PRO A 144 11.69 -37.16 21.57
C PRO A 144 11.59 -35.69 21.12
N PHE A 145 11.81 -34.77 22.05
CA PHE A 145 11.84 -33.33 21.78
C PHE A 145 13.25 -32.76 21.99
N ALA A 146 13.75 -32.03 21.01
CA ALA A 146 15.06 -31.38 21.07
C ALA A 146 14.94 -29.90 20.70
N VAL A 147 15.87 -29.07 21.18
CA VAL A 147 15.99 -27.66 20.76
C VAL A 147 17.23 -27.52 19.90
N THR A 148 17.11 -26.92 18.72
CA THR A 148 18.26 -26.71 17.83
C THR A 148 19.30 -25.81 18.49
N ALA A 149 20.59 -26.14 18.32
CA ALA A 149 21.68 -25.30 18.83
C ALA A 149 21.78 -23.96 18.08
N ARG A 150 21.23 -23.86 16.86
CA ARG A 150 21.21 -22.65 16.04
C ARG A 150 19.77 -22.29 15.67
N PRO A 151 19.08 -21.48 16.48
CA PRO A 151 17.69 -21.13 16.20
C PRO A 151 17.59 -20.27 14.92
N GLN A 152 16.58 -20.56 14.12
CA GLN A 152 16.24 -19.79 12.93
C GLN A 152 15.52 -18.49 13.33
N LYS A 153 15.72 -17.43 12.53
CA LYS A 153 15.02 -16.15 12.70
C LYS A 153 13.66 -16.23 12.02
N LEU A 154 12.69 -16.86 12.68
CA LEU A 154 11.32 -16.97 12.20
C LEU A 154 10.40 -16.03 12.98
N GLN A 155 9.48 -15.39 12.26
CA GLN A 155 8.38 -14.62 12.83
C GLN A 155 7.06 -15.20 12.35
N LEU A 156 6.08 -15.22 13.25
CA LEU A 156 4.72 -15.67 12.93
C LEU A 156 3.93 -14.49 12.41
N LEU A 157 3.26 -14.66 11.28
CA LEU A 157 2.37 -13.67 10.68
C LEU A 157 0.96 -14.25 10.66
N GLU A 158 0.00 -13.53 11.23
CA GLU A 158 -1.42 -13.84 11.11
C GLU A 158 -1.90 -13.49 9.70
N LEU A 159 -2.60 -14.42 9.06
CA LEU A 159 -3.07 -14.27 7.69
C LEU A 159 -4.61 -14.20 7.69
N PRO A 160 -5.20 -13.03 7.35
CA PRO A 160 -6.61 -12.94 7.02
C PRO A 160 -6.96 -13.92 5.89
N SER A 161 -8.19 -14.43 5.88
CA SER A 161 -8.63 -15.45 4.91
C SER A 161 -8.43 -15.01 3.45
N ALA A 162 -8.61 -13.72 3.15
CA ALA A 162 -8.36 -13.16 1.82
C ALA A 162 -6.88 -13.30 1.42
N VAL A 163 -5.94 -12.94 2.32
CA VAL A 163 -4.50 -13.05 2.07
C VAL A 163 -4.05 -14.51 2.02
N ALA A 164 -4.62 -15.37 2.87
CA ALA A 164 -4.36 -16.82 2.83
C ALA A 164 -4.78 -17.41 1.47
N ALA A 165 -5.97 -17.07 0.98
CA ALA A 165 -6.45 -17.52 -0.33
C ALA A 165 -5.54 -17.06 -1.49
N LEU A 166 -4.97 -15.85 -1.40
CA LEU A 166 -3.99 -15.37 -2.39
C LEU A 166 -2.69 -16.20 -2.36
N LEU A 167 -2.25 -16.63 -1.18
CA LEU A 167 -1.06 -17.47 -1.02
C LEU A 167 -1.29 -18.93 -1.42
N ASP A 168 -2.51 -19.42 -1.29
CA ASP A 168 -2.91 -20.77 -1.68
C ASP A 168 -3.28 -20.88 -3.18
N ALA A 169 -3.39 -19.76 -3.89
CA ALA A 169 -3.62 -19.73 -5.32
C ALA A 169 -2.51 -20.49 -6.07
N PRO A 170 -2.85 -21.32 -7.08
CA PRO A 170 -1.87 -22.12 -7.81
C PRO A 170 -0.76 -21.26 -8.42
N ASN A 171 0.48 -21.77 -8.36
CA ASN A 171 1.75 -21.05 -8.62
C ASN A 171 1.81 -20.23 -9.92
N SER A 172 0.95 -20.50 -10.91
CA SER A 172 0.89 -19.71 -12.14
C SER A 172 0.20 -18.34 -11.98
N ASN A 173 -0.52 -18.11 -10.87
CA ASN A 173 -1.24 -16.86 -10.62
C ASN A 173 -1.13 -16.39 -9.16
N SER A 174 -0.11 -16.83 -8.41
CA SER A 174 0.08 -16.35 -7.04
C SER A 174 0.56 -14.90 -7.07
N PRO A 175 -0.25 -13.93 -6.61
CA PRO A 175 0.10 -12.53 -6.71
C PRO A 175 1.28 -12.19 -5.79
N ARG A 176 2.09 -11.21 -6.21
CA ARG A 176 3.25 -10.77 -5.43
C ARG A 176 2.78 -9.99 -4.20
N LEU A 177 3.11 -10.49 -3.02
CA LEU A 177 3.02 -9.71 -1.79
C LEU A 177 4.31 -8.91 -1.58
N SER A 178 4.19 -7.67 -1.13
CA SER A 178 5.34 -6.81 -0.84
C SER A 178 5.21 -6.19 0.54
N ILE A 179 6.34 -6.07 1.25
CA ILE A 179 6.40 -5.30 2.50
C ILE A 179 7.03 -3.96 2.17
N LYS A 180 6.25 -2.89 2.31
CA LYS A 180 6.71 -1.50 2.13
C LYS A 180 6.84 -0.85 3.50
N SER A 181 7.72 0.15 3.63
CA SER A 181 7.89 0.87 4.89
C SER A 181 7.89 2.38 4.69
N SER A 182 7.30 3.08 5.66
CA SER A 182 7.38 4.53 5.76
C SER A 182 8.55 4.91 6.64
N ALA A 183 9.36 5.86 6.18
CA ALA A 183 10.42 6.44 7.00
C ALA A 183 9.83 7.18 8.21
N ALA A 184 10.60 7.23 9.30
CA ALA A 184 10.24 8.05 10.46
C ALA A 184 10.35 9.54 10.09
N LEU A 185 9.31 10.29 10.42
CA LEU A 185 9.26 11.75 10.30
C LEU A 185 9.07 12.36 11.70
N PRO A 186 9.41 13.64 11.91
CA PRO A 186 9.10 14.33 13.17
C PRO A 186 7.60 14.22 13.48
N GLY A 187 7.26 13.60 14.62
CA GLY A 187 5.86 13.37 15.02
C GLY A 187 5.19 12.12 14.43
N ARG A 188 5.83 11.39 13.50
CA ARG A 188 5.29 10.15 12.92
C ARG A 188 6.34 9.02 12.94
N PRO A 189 6.16 7.97 13.77
CA PRO A 189 7.10 6.87 13.81
C PRO A 189 7.12 6.12 12.48
N ALA A 190 8.26 5.51 12.15
CA ALA A 190 8.34 4.58 11.03
C ALA A 190 7.39 3.41 11.27
N TYR A 191 6.73 2.95 10.21
CA TYR A 191 5.86 1.78 10.25
C TYR A 191 6.01 1.00 8.95
N ALA A 192 5.67 -0.29 9.01
CA ALA A 192 5.67 -1.19 7.86
C ALA A 192 4.24 -1.59 7.51
N VAL A 193 4.03 -1.83 6.22
CA VAL A 193 2.77 -2.32 5.66
C VAL A 193 3.03 -3.53 4.80
N LEU A 194 2.08 -4.47 4.78
CA LEU A 194 2.00 -5.54 3.80
C LEU A 194 1.03 -5.09 2.71
N CYS A 195 1.51 -5.02 1.48
CA CYS A 195 0.70 -4.72 0.31
C CYS A 195 0.42 -6.02 -0.45
N THR A 196 -0.86 -6.28 -0.66
CA THR A 196 -1.35 -7.15 -1.74
C THR A 196 -1.45 -6.32 -3.03
N PRO A 197 -1.84 -6.90 -4.19
CA PRO A 197 -2.05 -6.09 -5.39
C PRO A 197 -3.07 -4.96 -5.21
N ASN A 198 -4.11 -5.21 -4.40
CA ASN A 198 -5.29 -4.34 -4.31
C ASN A 198 -5.46 -3.64 -2.96
N GLU A 199 -4.89 -4.21 -1.90
CA GLU A 199 -5.13 -3.79 -0.51
C GLU A 199 -3.83 -3.65 0.28
N THR A 200 -3.84 -2.76 1.27
CA THR A 200 -2.72 -2.52 2.19
C THR A 200 -3.12 -2.86 3.62
N PHE A 201 -2.22 -3.53 4.35
CA PHE A 201 -2.40 -3.90 5.74
C PHE A 201 -1.26 -3.36 6.60
N HIS A 202 -1.57 -2.68 7.70
CA HIS A 202 -0.61 -2.33 8.73
C HIS A 202 -0.13 -3.57 9.47
N LEU A 203 1.19 -3.65 9.69
CA LEU A 203 1.81 -4.69 10.49
C LEU A 203 1.86 -4.26 11.96
N ARG A 204 1.13 -4.97 12.83
CA ARG A 204 1.16 -4.76 14.28
C ARG A 204 1.85 -5.93 14.96
N GLN A 205 2.86 -5.66 15.78
CA GLN A 205 3.49 -6.69 16.60
C GLN A 205 2.74 -6.85 17.92
N VAL A 206 2.33 -8.08 18.24
CA VAL A 206 1.69 -8.44 19.51
C VAL A 206 2.57 -9.41 20.27
N GLN A 207 2.96 -9.01 21.47
CA GLN A 207 3.76 -9.85 22.37
C GLN A 207 2.87 -10.85 23.10
N THR A 208 3.39 -12.05 23.33
CA THR A 208 2.72 -13.08 24.11
C THR A 208 3.52 -13.43 25.35
N SER A 209 2.84 -13.70 26.46
CA SER A 209 3.47 -14.24 27.68
C SER A 209 3.77 -15.73 27.56
N ASN A 210 3.24 -16.41 26.54
CA ASN A 210 3.41 -17.84 26.33
C ASN A 210 4.69 -18.11 25.54
N SER A 211 5.38 -19.20 25.89
CA SER A 211 6.50 -19.69 25.09
C SER A 211 5.97 -20.40 23.85
N LEU A 212 6.16 -19.78 22.67
CA LEU A 212 5.82 -20.37 21.39
C LEU A 212 7.08 -20.84 20.67
N PHE A 213 7.11 -22.12 20.29
CA PHE A 213 8.20 -22.70 19.52
C PHE A 213 7.69 -23.14 18.15
N VAL A 214 8.44 -22.80 17.10
CA VAL A 214 8.25 -23.41 15.79
C VAL A 214 9.07 -24.68 15.76
N THR A 215 8.41 -25.79 15.48
CA THR A 215 9.02 -27.12 15.48
C THR A 215 9.05 -27.72 14.09
N GLN A 216 10.08 -28.49 13.80
CA GLN A 216 10.18 -29.27 12.57
C GLN A 216 10.37 -30.76 12.92
N PRO A 217 9.73 -31.68 12.18
CA PRO A 217 10.05 -33.09 12.28
C PRO A 217 11.52 -33.33 11.91
N ARG A 218 12.21 -34.16 12.70
CA ARG A 218 13.60 -34.53 12.47
C ARG A 218 13.81 -36.00 12.78
N SER A 219 14.51 -36.71 11.91
CA SER A 219 15.00 -38.06 12.21
C SER A 219 16.29 -37.93 13.01
N LEU A 220 16.36 -38.56 14.18
CA LEU A 220 17.61 -38.71 14.93
C LEU A 220 18.34 -39.94 14.41
N ASP A 221 19.55 -39.74 13.91
CA ASP A 221 20.44 -40.82 13.51
C ASP A 221 20.90 -41.53 14.80
N SER A 222 20.42 -42.76 15.01
CA SER A 222 20.98 -43.64 16.03
C SER A 222 22.29 -44.19 15.48
N HIS A 223 23.38 -44.08 16.24
CA HIS A 223 24.68 -44.62 15.84
C HIS A 223 24.60 -46.16 15.77
N GLY A 224 24.30 -46.73 14.59
CA GLY A 224 24.18 -48.17 14.37
C GLY A 224 23.26 -48.54 13.20
N ASN A 225 22.93 -49.83 13.05
CA ASN A 225 21.91 -50.35 12.11
C ASN A 225 20.47 -50.14 12.65
N ASP A 226 20.27 -49.20 13.56
CA ASP A 226 18.99 -48.97 14.22
C ASP A 226 18.06 -48.09 13.36
N ILE A 227 16.76 -48.34 13.48
CA ILE A 227 15.72 -47.58 12.77
C ILE A 227 15.77 -46.13 13.25
N PRO A 228 15.84 -45.12 12.35
CA PRO A 228 15.85 -43.71 12.74
C PRO A 228 14.67 -43.38 13.64
N ILE A 229 14.94 -42.73 14.76
CA ILE A 229 13.89 -42.39 15.72
C ILE A 229 13.27 -41.06 15.29
N PRO A 230 11.96 -41.00 15.00
CA PRO A 230 11.29 -39.75 14.68
C PRO A 230 11.29 -38.86 15.92
N ALA A 231 11.78 -37.63 15.77
CA ALA A 231 11.87 -36.63 16.81
C ALA A 231 11.26 -35.30 16.35
N THR A 232 10.90 -34.46 17.29
CA THR A 232 10.45 -33.08 17.04
C THR A 232 11.54 -32.13 17.51
N CYS A 233 12.01 -31.25 16.63
CA CYS A 233 13.05 -30.27 16.98
C CYS A 233 12.48 -28.85 16.94
N ALA A 234 12.54 -28.12 18.04
CA ALA A 234 12.28 -26.68 18.05
C ALA A 234 13.38 -25.95 17.28
N ILE A 235 13.00 -25.33 16.17
CA ILE A 235 13.89 -24.60 15.26
C ILE A 235 13.87 -23.09 15.51
N ALA A 236 12.83 -22.54 16.14
CA ALA A 236 12.76 -21.12 16.51
C ALA A 236 11.89 -20.92 17.76
N SER A 237 12.12 -19.81 18.47
CA SER A 237 11.24 -19.30 19.53
C SER A 237 10.65 -17.96 19.07
N CYS A 238 9.33 -17.81 19.17
CA CYS A 238 8.59 -16.66 18.66
C CYS A 238 7.89 -15.94 19.81
N PRO A 239 8.53 -14.95 20.46
CA PRO A 239 7.94 -14.23 21.61
C PRO A 239 6.83 -13.25 21.19
N ALA A 240 6.62 -13.05 19.90
CA ALA A 240 5.62 -12.17 19.35
C ALA A 240 5.09 -12.69 18.01
N THR A 241 3.86 -12.29 17.70
CA THR A 241 3.20 -12.51 16.41
C THR A 241 3.04 -11.15 15.71
N LEU A 242 3.00 -11.18 14.39
CA LEU A 242 2.62 -10.03 13.55
C LEU A 242 1.16 -10.21 13.15
N GLU A 243 0.35 -9.18 13.38
CA GLU A 243 -1.04 -9.12 13.00
C GLU A 243 -1.20 -8.15 11.81
N LEU A 244 -2.12 -8.48 10.90
CA LEU A 244 -2.46 -7.66 9.74
C LEU A 244 -3.76 -6.90 10.01
N LEU A 245 -3.69 -5.57 9.98
CA LEU A 245 -4.84 -4.68 10.14
C LEU A 245 -5.08 -3.93 8.82
N PRO A 246 -6.28 -3.93 8.24
CA PRO A 246 -6.57 -3.13 7.04
C PRO A 246 -6.16 -1.67 7.24
N SER A 247 -5.53 -1.08 6.23
CA SER A 247 -5.14 0.34 6.23
C SER A 247 -6.26 1.20 5.66
N ASP A 248 -6.57 2.30 6.35
CA ASP A 248 -7.48 3.36 5.94
C ASP A 248 -6.74 4.58 5.35
N ALA A 249 -5.45 4.43 5.06
CA ALA A 249 -4.64 5.52 4.53
C ALA A 249 -5.15 6.01 3.17
N SER A 250 -5.44 7.31 3.07
CA SER A 250 -5.81 7.95 1.81
C SER A 250 -4.62 8.04 0.86
N ALA A 251 -4.75 7.41 -0.30
CA ALA A 251 -3.76 7.50 -1.38
C ALA A 251 -3.55 8.93 -1.85
N VAL A 252 -4.65 9.67 -2.01
CA VAL A 252 -4.65 11.08 -2.39
C VAL A 252 -3.87 11.93 -1.40
N ALA A 253 -4.07 11.74 -0.09
CA ALA A 253 -3.35 12.50 0.92
C ALA A 253 -1.83 12.24 0.87
N LEU A 254 -1.41 10.98 0.75
CA LEU A 254 0.01 10.64 0.65
C LEU A 254 0.64 11.11 -0.67
N LEU A 255 -0.10 11.07 -1.78
CA LEU A 255 0.37 11.59 -3.07
C LEU A 255 0.50 13.11 -3.04
N HIS A 256 -0.40 13.84 -2.37
CA HIS A 256 -0.28 15.28 -2.17
C HIS A 256 1.01 15.69 -1.45
N GLU A 257 1.50 14.88 -0.51
CA GLU A 257 2.76 15.12 0.22
C GLU A 257 4.00 14.91 -0.66
N VAL A 258 3.93 14.03 -1.67
CA VAL A 258 5.10 13.59 -2.45
C VAL A 258 5.17 14.27 -3.82
N LEU A 259 4.02 14.63 -4.41
CA LEU A 259 3.95 15.20 -5.75
C LEU A 259 4.03 16.74 -5.73
N PRO A 260 4.98 17.35 -6.46
CA PRO A 260 5.00 18.79 -6.68
C PRO A 260 3.77 19.25 -7.46
N VAL A 261 3.39 20.50 -7.24
CA VAL A 261 2.28 21.14 -7.97
C VAL A 261 2.77 21.59 -9.35
N TYR A 262 1.98 21.31 -10.37
CA TYR A 262 2.08 21.91 -11.69
C TYR A 262 1.02 22.99 -11.82
N ASP A 263 1.43 24.25 -11.85
CA ASP A 263 0.53 25.39 -11.98
C ASP A 263 0.77 26.15 -13.30
N ILE A 264 -0.24 26.87 -13.77
CA ILE A 264 -0.14 27.74 -14.94
C ILE A 264 -0.61 29.13 -14.56
N VAL A 265 0.34 30.04 -14.40
CA VAL A 265 0.10 31.42 -13.96
C VAL A 265 0.43 32.36 -15.11
N ALA A 266 -0.57 33.12 -15.57
CA ALA A 266 -0.44 34.06 -16.69
C ALA A 266 0.17 33.44 -17.97
N GLY A 267 -0.19 32.19 -18.28
CA GLY A 267 0.31 31.46 -19.45
C GLY A 267 1.72 30.87 -19.29
N HIS A 268 2.36 31.06 -18.13
CA HIS A 268 3.64 30.46 -17.82
C HIS A 268 3.46 29.28 -16.87
N VAL A 269 4.16 28.17 -17.17
CA VAL A 269 4.17 26.97 -16.34
C VAL A 269 5.06 27.21 -15.13
N ASP A 270 4.49 27.14 -13.92
CA ASP A 270 5.22 27.10 -12.65
C ASP A 270 5.21 25.66 -12.13
N ALA A 271 6.31 24.95 -12.38
CA ALA A 271 6.46 23.55 -12.00
C ALA A 271 7.91 23.27 -11.56
N THR A 272 8.09 22.82 -10.32
CA THR A 272 9.38 22.34 -9.82
C THR A 272 9.46 20.83 -9.99
N GLY A 273 10.30 20.36 -10.92
CA GLY A 273 10.55 18.93 -11.14
C GLY A 273 11.11 18.22 -9.90
N ASN A 274 10.77 16.95 -9.72
CA ASN A 274 11.17 16.14 -8.57
C ASN A 274 12.19 15.03 -8.92
N GLY A 275 12.47 14.81 -10.20
CA GLY A 275 13.34 13.78 -10.78
C GLY A 275 12.84 12.36 -10.51
N LYS A 276 11.54 12.15 -10.31
CA LYS A 276 10.97 10.87 -9.89
C LYS A 276 9.88 10.44 -10.85
N SER A 277 10.04 9.27 -11.44
CA SER A 277 9.00 8.62 -12.24
C SER A 277 7.84 8.08 -11.39
N LYS A 278 6.70 7.79 -12.02
CA LYS A 278 5.52 7.20 -11.37
C LYS A 278 5.86 5.91 -10.63
N ALA A 279 6.61 5.01 -11.26
CA ALA A 279 7.04 3.76 -10.67
C ALA A 279 7.90 3.97 -9.40
N PHE A 280 8.80 4.96 -9.43
CA PHE A 280 9.61 5.30 -8.26
C PHE A 280 8.73 5.82 -7.12
N VAL A 281 7.75 6.68 -7.40
CA VAL A 281 6.82 7.17 -6.39
C VAL A 281 6.05 6.00 -5.76
N PHE A 282 5.52 5.08 -6.57
CA PHE A 282 4.70 3.95 -6.09
C PHE A 282 5.50 2.92 -5.28
N GLU A 283 6.77 2.71 -5.60
CA GLU A 283 7.65 1.83 -4.82
C GLU A 283 7.95 2.41 -3.41
N ASN A 284 7.95 3.74 -3.28
CA ASN A 284 8.28 4.44 -2.04
C ASN A 284 7.05 4.87 -1.22
N LEU A 285 5.84 4.62 -1.70
CA LEU A 285 4.61 4.84 -0.95
C LEU A 285 4.20 3.59 -0.16
N PRO A 286 3.77 3.72 1.10
CA PRO A 286 3.31 2.60 1.92
C PRO A 286 1.87 2.20 1.56
N LEU A 287 1.63 1.94 0.27
CA LEU A 287 0.34 1.57 -0.31
C LEU A 287 0.50 0.48 -1.38
N SER A 288 -0.58 -0.24 -1.64
CA SER A 288 -0.69 -1.18 -2.76
C SER A 288 -0.69 -0.42 -4.08
N ASP A 289 -0.31 -1.12 -5.14
CA ASP A 289 -0.19 -0.47 -6.45
C ASP A 289 -1.56 -0.04 -6.96
N ALA A 290 -2.63 -0.84 -6.76
CA ALA A 290 -3.98 -0.43 -7.13
C ALA A 290 -4.45 0.83 -6.39
N GLN A 291 -4.16 0.96 -5.09
CA GLN A 291 -4.50 2.16 -4.33
C GLN A 291 -3.69 3.38 -4.81
N CYS A 292 -2.41 3.20 -5.13
CA CYS A 292 -1.59 4.25 -5.74
C CYS A 292 -2.14 4.69 -7.10
N HIS A 293 -2.54 3.75 -7.95
CA HIS A 293 -3.17 4.04 -9.25
C HIS A 293 -4.49 4.80 -9.06
N ALA A 294 -5.39 4.32 -8.22
CA ALA A 294 -6.66 4.99 -7.94
C ALA A 294 -6.45 6.44 -7.45
N GLY A 295 -5.52 6.66 -6.51
CA GLY A 295 -5.20 8.01 -6.04
C GLY A 295 -4.50 8.89 -7.09
N TRP A 296 -3.71 8.28 -7.98
CA TRP A 296 -3.05 8.95 -9.09
C TRP A 296 -4.08 9.48 -10.11
N ASP A 297 -5.05 8.64 -10.44
CA ASP A 297 -6.11 8.96 -11.40
C ASP A 297 -7.12 9.95 -10.80
N GLU A 298 -7.43 9.83 -9.49
CA GLU A 298 -8.25 10.82 -8.76
C GLU A 298 -7.62 12.22 -8.76
N LEU A 299 -6.29 12.29 -8.65
CA LEU A 299 -5.55 13.55 -8.70
C LEU A 299 -5.30 14.07 -10.11
N MET A 300 -5.64 13.30 -11.15
CA MET A 300 -5.20 13.54 -12.53
C MET A 300 -3.68 13.80 -12.59
N ALA A 301 -2.93 13.08 -11.77
CA ALA A 301 -1.48 13.20 -11.73
C ALA A 301 -0.89 12.69 -13.05
N PHE A 302 0.24 13.24 -13.45
CA PHE A 302 0.86 12.89 -14.73
C PHE A 302 2.39 12.94 -14.64
N GLU A 303 3.03 12.28 -15.62
CA GLU A 303 4.49 12.28 -15.77
C GLU A 303 4.86 13.13 -16.99
N LEU A 304 5.90 13.95 -16.84
CA LEU A 304 6.46 14.82 -17.87
C LEU A 304 7.98 14.82 -17.72
N HIS A 305 8.72 14.39 -18.74
CA HIS A 305 10.19 14.35 -18.73
C HIS A 305 10.83 13.64 -17.52
N GLN A 306 10.25 12.52 -17.04
CA GLN A 306 10.67 11.77 -15.83
C GLN A 306 10.38 12.46 -14.49
N ASP A 307 9.74 13.64 -14.53
CA ASP A 307 9.16 14.29 -13.37
C ASP A 307 7.69 13.93 -13.23
N THR A 308 7.22 13.88 -11.99
CA THR A 308 5.82 13.59 -11.69
C THR A 308 5.17 14.78 -11.01
N TYR A 309 3.94 15.07 -11.39
CA TYR A 309 3.22 16.26 -10.94
C TYR A 309 1.78 15.95 -10.57
N ARG A 310 1.25 16.79 -9.68
CA ARG A 310 -0.20 16.96 -9.52
C ARG A 310 -0.59 18.34 -10.08
N PRO A 311 -1.63 18.45 -10.89
CA PRO A 311 -2.06 19.74 -11.42
C PRO A 311 -2.67 20.62 -10.33
N SER A 312 -2.48 21.94 -10.48
CA SER A 312 -3.25 22.94 -9.74
C SER A 312 -4.67 23.04 -10.31
N VAL A 313 -5.56 23.68 -9.57
CA VAL A 313 -6.93 23.94 -10.05
C VAL A 313 -6.92 24.88 -11.27
N ASN A 314 -6.01 25.85 -11.31
CA ASN A 314 -5.87 26.76 -12.45
C ASN A 314 -5.40 26.01 -13.70
N ALA A 315 -4.43 25.11 -13.54
CA ALA A 315 -3.94 24.26 -14.62
C ALA A 315 -5.06 23.35 -15.16
N LEU A 316 -5.85 22.73 -14.28
CA LEU A 316 -7.03 21.93 -14.67
C LEU A 316 -8.05 22.77 -15.46
N SER A 317 -8.35 23.97 -14.99
CA SER A 317 -9.28 24.89 -15.66
C SER A 317 -8.80 25.27 -17.07
N GLN A 318 -7.51 25.55 -17.24
CA GLN A 318 -6.94 25.95 -18.52
C GLN A 318 -6.88 24.77 -19.50
N VAL A 319 -6.39 23.61 -19.04
CA VAL A 319 -6.35 22.39 -19.87
C VAL A 319 -7.73 21.97 -20.32
N TRP A 320 -8.74 22.04 -19.44
CA TRP A 320 -10.12 21.76 -19.85
C TRP A 320 -10.62 22.73 -20.94
N THR A 321 -10.26 24.01 -20.84
CA THR A 321 -10.62 25.01 -21.86
C THR A 321 -9.96 24.68 -23.20
N SER A 322 -8.69 24.29 -23.19
CA SER A 322 -7.96 23.83 -24.40
C SER A 322 -8.56 22.55 -24.98
N ILE A 323 -8.92 21.56 -24.15
CA ILE A 323 -9.59 20.32 -24.59
C ILE A 323 -10.89 20.65 -25.35
N ASN A 324 -11.73 21.53 -24.80
CA ASN A 324 -12.97 21.92 -25.47
C ASN A 324 -12.72 22.69 -26.78
N ALA A 325 -11.75 23.60 -26.79
CA ALA A 325 -11.40 24.37 -27.98
C ALA A 325 -10.88 23.46 -29.10
N ALA A 326 -9.97 22.54 -28.75
CA ALA A 326 -9.41 21.54 -29.66
C ALA A 326 -10.49 20.60 -30.19
N ALA A 327 -11.35 20.06 -29.33
CA ALA A 327 -12.45 19.20 -29.75
C ALA A 327 -13.42 19.93 -30.70
N LEU A 328 -13.72 21.20 -30.44
CA LEU A 328 -14.58 22.00 -31.30
C LEU A 328 -13.92 22.33 -32.65
N ALA A 329 -12.61 22.59 -32.67
CA ALA A 329 -11.85 22.84 -33.89
C ALA A 329 -11.76 21.58 -34.78
N GLU A 330 -11.54 20.41 -34.18
CA GLU A 330 -11.47 19.12 -34.88
C GLU A 330 -12.86 18.52 -35.19
N GLY A 331 -13.95 19.14 -34.71
CA GLY A 331 -15.30 18.62 -34.86
C GLY A 331 -15.56 17.32 -34.07
N VAL A 332 -14.76 17.07 -33.03
CA VAL A 332 -14.89 15.92 -32.13
C VAL A 332 -16.01 16.15 -31.12
N LYS A 333 -16.96 15.23 -31.09
CA LYS A 333 -18.10 15.26 -30.17
C LYS A 333 -17.75 14.60 -28.84
N LEU A 334 -17.44 15.42 -27.84
CA LEU A 334 -17.09 14.98 -26.48
C LEU A 334 -18.25 14.26 -25.74
N ASP A 335 -19.48 14.40 -26.23
CA ASP A 335 -20.67 13.70 -25.75
C ASP A 335 -20.88 12.30 -26.34
N SER A 336 -19.95 11.85 -27.17
CA SER A 336 -19.94 10.54 -27.80
C SER A 336 -18.57 9.89 -27.67
N GLN A 337 -18.38 8.71 -28.26
CA GLN A 337 -17.09 8.04 -28.26
C GLN A 337 -16.11 8.75 -29.22
N PHE A 338 -14.92 9.08 -28.73
CA PHE A 338 -13.85 9.71 -29.50
C PHE A 338 -12.49 9.08 -29.20
N LEU A 339 -11.51 9.31 -30.08
CA LEU A 339 -10.13 8.86 -29.87
C LEU A 339 -9.43 9.81 -28.90
N THR A 340 -8.97 9.25 -27.78
CA THR A 340 -8.31 10.03 -26.70
C THR A 340 -7.03 10.69 -27.19
N GLU A 341 -6.30 9.99 -28.07
CA GLU A 341 -5.06 10.49 -28.66
C GLU A 341 -5.30 11.70 -29.55
N ASP A 342 -6.34 11.71 -30.38
CA ASP A 342 -6.62 12.81 -31.31
C ASP A 342 -6.87 14.12 -30.54
N VAL A 343 -7.72 14.06 -29.50
CA VAL A 343 -8.00 15.21 -28.64
C VAL A 343 -6.77 15.62 -27.83
N ALA A 344 -6.01 14.65 -27.32
CA ALA A 344 -4.79 14.93 -26.54
C ALA A 344 -3.68 15.55 -27.38
N THR A 345 -3.55 15.15 -28.65
CA THR A 345 -2.61 15.73 -29.61
C THR A 345 -3.03 17.14 -29.95
N ALA A 346 -4.30 17.36 -30.33
CA ALA A 346 -4.81 18.69 -30.68
C ALA A 346 -4.69 19.69 -29.50
N ALA A 347 -5.07 19.29 -28.28
CA ALA A 347 -4.91 20.14 -27.10
C ALA A 347 -3.43 20.36 -26.69
N SER A 348 -2.51 19.48 -27.10
CA SER A 348 -1.08 19.67 -26.83
C SER A 348 -0.43 20.73 -27.71
N GLU A 349 -1.05 21.09 -28.84
CA GLU A 349 -0.60 22.19 -29.69
C GLU A 349 -0.71 23.55 -28.99
N ASP A 350 -1.60 23.68 -27.99
CA ASP A 350 -1.71 24.84 -27.10
C ASP A 350 -0.62 24.88 -26.00
N GLY A 351 0.33 23.94 -26.02
CA GLY A 351 1.47 23.89 -25.10
C GLY A 351 1.22 23.08 -23.82
N HIS A 352 0.09 22.38 -23.72
CA HIS A 352 -0.19 21.50 -22.59
C HIS A 352 0.40 20.10 -22.79
N PRO A 353 0.96 19.46 -21.73
CA PRO A 353 1.46 18.09 -21.85
C PRO A 353 0.36 17.11 -22.24
N SER A 354 0.59 16.31 -23.30
CA SER A 354 -0.37 15.27 -23.73
C SER A 354 -0.72 14.28 -22.61
N SER A 355 0.24 13.94 -21.74
CA SER A 355 -0.01 13.08 -20.56
C SER A 355 -0.97 13.72 -19.55
N PHE A 356 -0.95 15.05 -19.42
CA PHE A 356 -1.88 15.77 -18.56
C PHE A 356 -3.29 15.80 -19.17
N VAL A 357 -3.39 16.09 -20.47
CA VAL A 357 -4.69 16.05 -21.18
C VAL A 357 -5.34 14.67 -21.06
N LYS A 358 -4.57 13.59 -21.30
CA LYS A 358 -5.05 12.22 -21.12
C LYS A 358 -5.51 11.94 -19.70
N ALA A 359 -4.74 12.36 -18.69
CA ALA A 359 -5.13 12.16 -17.29
C ALA A 359 -6.49 12.81 -16.97
N VAL A 360 -6.76 14.00 -17.50
CA VAL A 360 -8.08 14.67 -17.35
C VAL A 360 -9.17 13.89 -18.08
N LEU A 361 -8.96 13.49 -19.34
CA LEU A 361 -9.94 12.74 -20.13
C LEU A 361 -10.26 11.37 -19.49
N THR A 362 -9.23 10.65 -19.02
CA THR A 362 -9.39 9.37 -18.31
C THR A 362 -10.17 9.55 -17.01
N HIS A 363 -9.88 10.58 -16.23
CA HIS A 363 -10.62 10.87 -14.98
C HIS A 363 -12.11 11.14 -15.26
N LEU A 364 -12.41 11.83 -16.36
CA LEU A 364 -13.76 12.20 -16.77
C LEU A 364 -14.50 11.10 -17.54
N SER A 365 -13.82 10.03 -17.96
CA SER A 365 -14.42 8.93 -18.71
C SER A 365 -15.32 8.05 -17.85
N ASP A 366 -16.23 7.33 -18.49
CA ASP A 366 -17.07 6.32 -17.82
C ASP A 366 -16.23 5.13 -17.33
N ASN A 367 -16.61 4.57 -16.17
CA ASN A 367 -15.90 3.46 -15.52
C ASN A 367 -16.08 2.13 -16.26
N GLU A 368 -17.05 2.03 -17.16
CA GLU A 368 -17.29 0.81 -17.95
C GLU A 368 -16.36 0.69 -19.17
N GLN A 369 -15.57 1.72 -19.46
CA GLN A 369 -14.67 1.72 -20.60
C GLN A 369 -13.32 1.06 -20.28
N ASP A 370 -12.74 0.41 -21.28
CA ASP A 370 -11.36 -0.08 -21.20
C ASP A 370 -10.43 1.10 -20.92
N ALA A 371 -9.87 1.17 -19.70
CA ALA A 371 -8.97 2.24 -19.28
C ALA A 371 -7.72 2.36 -20.17
N ASP A 372 -7.31 1.25 -20.79
CA ASP A 372 -6.19 1.16 -21.73
C ASP A 372 -6.63 1.24 -23.21
N GLY A 373 -7.92 1.43 -23.47
CA GLY A 373 -8.47 1.55 -24.82
C GLY A 373 -8.11 2.89 -25.47
N PRO A 374 -8.01 2.95 -26.81
CA PRO A 374 -7.74 4.19 -27.54
C PRO A 374 -8.95 5.13 -27.61
N TRP A 375 -10.12 4.65 -27.19
CA TRP A 375 -11.37 5.38 -27.22
C TRP A 375 -11.75 5.82 -25.81
N SER A 376 -12.28 7.04 -25.69
CA SER A 376 -12.89 7.58 -24.48
C SER A 376 -14.31 8.06 -24.74
N CYS A 377 -15.15 8.00 -23.72
CA CYS A 377 -16.48 8.58 -23.65
C CYS A 377 -16.61 9.22 -22.28
N LEU A 378 -16.84 10.53 -22.26
CA LEU A 378 -16.92 11.28 -21.02
C LEU A 378 -18.25 11.00 -20.31
N ASP A 379 -18.20 10.79 -18.99
CA ASP A 379 -19.40 10.76 -18.17
C ASP A 379 -19.94 12.18 -18.00
N ARG A 380 -21.17 12.39 -18.47
CA ARG A 380 -21.83 13.70 -18.48
C ARG A 380 -21.94 14.30 -17.07
N ALA A 381 -22.39 13.53 -16.10
CA ALA A 381 -22.61 14.02 -14.74
C ALA A 381 -21.29 14.40 -14.06
N ARG A 382 -20.26 13.55 -14.18
CA ARG A 382 -18.91 13.77 -13.65
C ARG A 382 -18.25 14.96 -14.31
N THR A 383 -18.36 15.10 -15.63
CA THR A 383 -17.77 16.23 -16.37
C THR A 383 -18.41 17.54 -15.97
N VAL A 384 -19.75 17.63 -15.96
CA VAL A 384 -20.46 18.82 -15.51
C VAL A 384 -20.03 19.21 -14.10
N ALA A 385 -20.05 18.27 -13.15
CA ALA A 385 -19.64 18.51 -11.77
C ALA A 385 -18.15 18.92 -11.65
N PHE A 386 -17.26 18.30 -12.41
CA PHE A 386 -15.84 18.62 -12.45
C PHE A 386 -15.60 20.06 -12.91
N VAL A 387 -16.19 20.47 -14.05
CA VAL A 387 -16.01 21.81 -14.60
C VAL A 387 -16.50 22.88 -13.64
N GLY A 388 -17.67 22.68 -13.02
CA GLY A 388 -18.22 23.61 -12.05
C GLY A 388 -17.36 23.72 -10.79
N LYS A 389 -16.89 22.60 -10.24
CA LYS A 389 -16.00 22.59 -9.07
C LYS A 389 -14.66 23.25 -9.37
N THR A 390 -14.05 22.93 -10.50
CA THR A 390 -12.75 23.48 -10.91
C THR A 390 -12.87 24.97 -11.18
N LEU A 391 -13.92 25.43 -11.86
CA LEU A 391 -14.19 26.86 -12.08
C LEU A 391 -14.34 27.61 -10.75
N LEU A 392 -15.15 27.09 -9.84
CA LEU A 392 -15.40 27.71 -8.54
C LEU A 392 -14.12 27.78 -7.68
N GLN A 393 -13.31 26.71 -7.70
CA GLN A 393 -12.05 26.64 -6.96
C GLN A 393 -10.94 27.50 -7.59
N ALA A 394 -10.88 27.63 -8.92
CA ALA A 394 -9.88 28.46 -9.59
C ALA A 394 -10.03 29.95 -9.24
N LYS A 395 -11.26 30.37 -8.93
CA LYS A 395 -11.57 31.74 -8.48
C LYS A 395 -11.40 31.93 -6.97
N GLN A 396 -11.00 30.89 -6.22
CA GLN A 396 -10.83 30.95 -4.76
C GLN A 396 -9.73 31.97 -4.41
N GLY A 397 -10.14 33.13 -3.87
CA GLY A 397 -9.27 34.29 -3.61
C GLY A 397 -9.75 35.59 -4.25
N SER A 398 -10.65 35.49 -5.24
CA SER A 398 -11.48 36.60 -5.69
C SER A 398 -12.71 36.74 -4.78
N SER A 399 -13.32 37.92 -4.75
CA SER A 399 -14.57 38.19 -4.02
C SER A 399 -15.68 37.19 -4.36
N ASP A 400 -16.76 37.18 -3.57
CA ASP A 400 -17.93 36.33 -3.82
C ASP A 400 -18.42 36.46 -5.26
N PHE A 401 -18.81 35.34 -5.88
CA PHE A 401 -19.21 35.29 -7.29
C PHE A 401 -20.73 35.41 -7.40
N LEU A 402 -21.26 36.19 -8.34
CA LEU A 402 -22.71 36.22 -8.59
C LEU A 402 -23.15 34.88 -9.18
N ILE A 403 -24.23 34.30 -8.64
CA ILE A 403 -24.71 32.98 -9.07
C ILE A 403 -25.03 32.94 -10.58
N ALA A 404 -25.59 34.03 -11.13
CA ALA A 404 -25.89 34.16 -12.56
C ALA A 404 -24.60 34.09 -13.38
N ASP A 405 -23.65 35.00 -13.12
CA ASP A 405 -22.36 35.04 -13.82
C ASP A 405 -21.62 33.69 -13.72
N PHE A 406 -21.68 33.02 -12.56
CA PHE A 406 -21.01 31.73 -12.37
C PHE A 406 -21.61 30.66 -13.27
N THR A 407 -22.94 30.62 -13.32
CA THR A 407 -23.68 29.64 -14.11
C THR A 407 -23.44 29.89 -15.59
N ASP A 408 -23.45 31.15 -16.03
CA ASP A 408 -23.15 31.51 -17.42
C ASP A 408 -21.70 31.12 -17.82
N GLU A 409 -20.69 31.45 -16.99
CA GLU A 409 -19.30 31.04 -17.24
C GLU A 409 -19.14 29.50 -17.21
N TRP A 410 -19.92 28.80 -16.39
CA TRP A 410 -19.92 27.34 -16.34
C TRP A 410 -20.56 26.73 -17.60
N GLU A 411 -21.71 27.25 -18.05
CA GLU A 411 -22.37 26.85 -19.29
C GLU A 411 -21.45 27.00 -20.49
N ASP A 412 -20.74 28.13 -20.58
CA ASP A 412 -19.83 28.40 -21.69
C ASP A 412 -18.61 27.46 -21.73
N ARG A 413 -18.26 26.85 -20.60
CA ARG A 413 -17.16 25.88 -20.49
C ARG A 413 -17.59 24.43 -20.66
N LEU A 414 -18.85 24.16 -20.99
CA LEU A 414 -19.33 22.81 -21.27
C LEU A 414 -19.53 22.60 -22.78
N PRO A 415 -19.42 21.35 -23.26
CA PRO A 415 -19.91 20.97 -24.57
C PRO A 415 -21.36 21.41 -24.78
N GLU A 416 -21.70 21.81 -26.01
CA GLU A 416 -23.01 22.40 -26.35
C GLU A 416 -24.19 21.53 -25.87
N ALA A 417 -24.05 20.21 -25.98
CA ALA A 417 -25.06 19.24 -25.57
C ALA A 417 -25.39 19.27 -24.06
N TRP A 418 -24.49 19.78 -23.22
CA TRP A 418 -24.56 19.69 -21.75
C TRP A 418 -24.72 21.04 -21.06
N ARG A 419 -24.76 22.16 -21.79
CA ARG A 419 -24.90 23.50 -21.20
C ARG A 419 -26.05 23.57 -20.18
N LYS A 420 -27.20 22.98 -20.52
CA LYS A 420 -28.41 22.95 -19.68
C LYS A 420 -28.28 22.19 -18.35
N ASP A 421 -27.17 21.49 -18.13
CA ASP A 421 -26.91 20.73 -16.90
C ASP A 421 -26.05 21.50 -15.90
N ALA A 422 -25.50 22.67 -16.26
CA ALA A 422 -24.80 23.57 -15.37
C ALA A 422 -25.77 24.09 -14.29
N LYS A 423 -25.94 23.31 -13.23
CA LYS A 423 -26.86 23.60 -12.12
C LYS A 423 -26.12 23.44 -10.82
N LEU A 424 -26.38 24.31 -9.86
CA LEU A 424 -25.76 24.25 -8.54
C LEU A 424 -25.96 22.90 -7.83
N SER A 425 -27.03 22.16 -8.15
CA SER A 425 -27.24 20.80 -7.63
C SER A 425 -26.15 19.80 -8.05
N ALA A 426 -25.49 20.00 -9.20
CA ALA A 426 -24.43 19.10 -9.67
C ALA A 426 -23.11 19.25 -8.89
N ILE A 427 -22.94 20.35 -8.14
CA ILE A 427 -21.75 20.63 -7.33
C ILE A 427 -22.08 20.81 -5.84
N GLU A 428 -23.20 20.23 -5.39
CA GLU A 428 -23.65 20.31 -4.01
C GLU A 428 -22.55 19.92 -3.01
N GLY A 429 -22.49 20.65 -1.89
CA GLY A 429 -21.46 20.46 -0.85
C GLY A 429 -20.09 21.08 -1.15
N SER A 430 -19.83 21.51 -2.39
CA SER A 430 -18.56 22.15 -2.77
C SER A 430 -18.57 23.68 -2.61
N TYR A 431 -19.73 24.24 -2.29
CA TYR A 431 -19.94 25.69 -2.15
C TYR A 431 -20.67 26.05 -0.86
N GLU A 432 -20.67 27.35 -0.60
CA GLU A 432 -21.49 28.03 0.39
C GLU A 432 -22.07 29.32 -0.22
N PHE A 433 -23.12 29.85 0.41
CA PHE A 433 -23.79 31.09 0.00
C PHE A 433 -23.47 32.20 1.00
N PRO A 434 -22.49 33.08 0.71
CA PRO A 434 -22.27 34.28 1.51
C PRO A 434 -23.49 35.21 1.51
N SER A 435 -24.27 35.22 0.42
CA SER A 435 -25.55 35.92 0.29
C SER A 435 -26.50 35.13 -0.63
N ASP A 436 -27.78 35.54 -0.71
CA ASP A 436 -28.79 34.88 -1.55
C ASP A 436 -28.46 34.90 -3.05
N THR A 437 -27.58 35.81 -3.49
CA THR A 437 -27.20 35.98 -4.91
C THR A 437 -25.74 35.65 -5.19
N THR A 438 -24.96 35.26 -4.17
CA THR A 438 -23.53 35.00 -4.33
C THR A 438 -23.12 33.62 -3.84
N ILE A 439 -22.10 33.07 -4.48
CA ILE A 439 -21.54 31.75 -4.21
C ILE A 439 -20.03 31.86 -3.99
N ARG A 440 -19.50 31.01 -3.10
CA ARG A 440 -18.07 30.87 -2.85
C ARG A 440 -17.70 29.39 -2.70
N ALA A 441 -16.49 29.00 -3.10
CA ALA A 441 -15.94 27.69 -2.82
C ALA A 441 -15.88 27.45 -1.30
N ARG A 442 -16.35 26.29 -0.84
CA ARG A 442 -16.24 25.91 0.56
C ARG A 442 -14.78 25.61 0.90
N SER A 443 -14.24 26.24 1.95
CA SER A 443 -12.87 25.95 2.42
C SER A 443 -12.75 24.50 2.88
N LYS A 444 -11.92 23.70 2.19
CA LYS A 444 -11.65 22.29 2.52
C LYS A 444 -10.96 22.09 3.88
N ASP A 445 -10.47 23.14 4.53
CA ASP A 445 -9.88 23.07 5.88
C ASP A 445 -10.86 22.56 6.95
N VAL A 446 -12.17 22.63 6.69
CA VAL A 446 -13.19 22.07 7.60
C VAL A 446 -13.48 20.59 7.31
N ALA A 447 -13.16 20.08 6.11
CA ALA A 447 -13.49 18.72 5.70
C ALA A 447 -12.42 17.68 6.08
N VAL A 448 -11.14 18.04 6.11
CA VAL A 448 -10.06 17.13 6.55
C VAL A 448 -10.09 16.92 8.08
N ALA A 449 -10.62 17.88 8.83
CA ALA A 449 -10.90 17.71 10.27
C ALA A 449 -12.12 16.80 10.53
N ASN A 450 -13.04 16.64 9.57
CA ASN A 450 -14.32 15.96 9.79
C ASN A 450 -14.36 14.49 9.34
N VAL A 451 -13.25 13.96 8.80
CA VAL A 451 -13.08 12.51 8.58
C VAL A 451 -12.48 11.83 9.84
N GLN A 452 -12.08 12.59 10.86
CA GLN A 452 -11.62 12.06 12.15
C GLN A 452 -12.61 12.24 13.32
N ASP A 453 -13.77 12.86 13.12
CA ASP A 453 -14.77 13.02 14.20
C ASP A 453 -16.18 12.58 13.75
N ALA A 454 -16.27 11.32 13.34
CA ALA A 454 -17.49 10.56 13.61
C ALA A 454 -17.56 10.35 15.14
N SER A 455 -18.38 11.17 15.80
CA SER A 455 -18.66 11.15 17.23
C SER A 455 -18.92 9.75 17.78
N VAL A 456 -17.88 9.11 18.30
CA VAL A 456 -18.03 8.04 19.28
C VAL A 456 -18.26 8.74 20.61
N ALA A 457 -19.46 8.57 21.16
CA ALA A 457 -19.78 8.96 22.52
C ALA A 457 -18.63 8.60 23.46
N THR A 458 -18.00 9.64 24.02
CA THR A 458 -16.87 9.56 24.93
C THR A 458 -17.29 8.80 26.19
N LYS A 459 -16.98 7.50 26.22
CA LYS A 459 -16.92 6.76 27.48
C LYS A 459 -15.74 7.32 28.30
N PRO A 460 -15.94 7.65 29.58
CA PRO A 460 -14.89 8.25 30.40
C PRO A 460 -13.70 7.29 30.55
N SER A 461 -12.53 7.85 30.21
CA SER A 461 -11.19 7.28 30.29
C SER A 461 -10.91 6.44 31.54
N ALA A 462 -10.37 5.24 31.31
CA ALA A 462 -9.96 4.23 32.29
C ALA A 462 -8.70 4.59 33.11
N ARG A 463 -8.38 5.88 33.31
CA ARG A 463 -7.18 6.33 34.04
C ARG A 463 -7.35 6.52 35.55
N LYS A 464 -8.46 6.07 36.15
CA LYS A 464 -8.77 6.29 37.59
C LYS A 464 -8.93 5.02 38.44
N TRP A 465 -8.38 3.88 38.02
CA TRP A 465 -8.47 2.65 38.82
C TRP A 465 -7.55 2.70 40.07
N HIS A 466 -6.35 3.27 39.96
CA HIS A 466 -5.39 3.32 41.07
C HIS A 466 -5.81 4.28 42.21
N GLU A 467 -6.61 5.33 41.93
CA GLU A 467 -7.13 6.23 42.98
C GLU A 467 -8.27 5.62 43.82
N LYS A 468 -9.06 4.70 43.25
CA LYS A 468 -10.20 4.09 43.97
C LYS A 468 -9.79 3.06 45.02
N LEU A 469 -8.63 2.41 44.86
CA LEU A 469 -8.10 1.46 45.86
C LEU A 469 -7.43 2.16 47.05
N ALA A 470 -6.86 3.35 46.87
CA ALA A 470 -6.26 4.10 47.97
C ALA A 470 -7.30 4.62 48.98
N LYS A 471 -8.54 4.88 48.53
CA LYS A 471 -9.63 5.37 49.39
C LYS A 471 -10.32 4.26 50.21
N THR A 472 -10.14 2.99 49.88
CA THR A 472 -10.76 1.86 50.60
C THR A 472 -9.91 1.28 51.72
N ARG A 473 -8.67 1.77 51.91
CA ARG A 473 -7.76 1.36 52.99
C ARG A 473 -7.71 2.30 54.20
N LYS A 474 -8.54 3.36 54.23
CA LYS A 474 -8.67 4.30 55.36
C LYS A 474 -10.07 4.26 55.97
N LYS A 475 -10.56 3.06 56.29
CA LYS A 475 -11.71 2.92 57.17
C LYS A 475 -11.44 1.85 58.21
#